data_AF-Q6X1F0-F1
#
_entry.id   AF-Q6X1F0-F1
#
_cell.length_a   1.000
_cell.length_b   1.000
_cell.length_c   1.000
_cell.angle_alpha   90.00
_cell.angle_beta   90.00
_cell.angle_gamma   90.00
#
_symmetry.space_group_name_H-M   'P 1'
#
loop_
_entity.id
_entity.type
_entity.pdbx_description
1 polymer ?
#
loop_
_entity_poly.entity_id
_entity_poly.type
_entity_poly.pdbx_seq_one_letter_code
_entity_poly.pdbx_strand_id
1 'polypeptide(L)' 'SVGIEAGDDIWWSRYIIERITEQVGVVVTLDPKPIEGDWNGAGCHTNY' A
#
# COMPACT_ATOMS: atom_id res chain seq x y z
N SER A 1 2.06 21.55 -4.63
CA SER A 1 3.48 21.60 -4.98
C SER A 1 3.93 20.17 -5.21
N VAL A 2 4.78 19.92 -6.20
CA VAL A 2 5.21 18.56 -6.61
C VAL A 2 5.92 17.73 -5.51
N GLY A 3 6.15 18.29 -4.32
CA GLY A 3 6.59 17.53 -3.14
C GLY A 3 5.44 16.97 -2.29
N ILE A 4 4.46 17.81 -1.89
CA ILE A 4 3.35 17.36 -1.04
C ILE A 4 2.43 16.39 -1.78
N GLU A 5 2.27 16.61 -3.08
CA GLU A 5 1.42 15.81 -3.98
C GLU A 5 1.80 14.32 -3.96
N ALA A 6 3.08 13.96 -3.77
CA ALA A 6 3.49 12.55 -3.72
C ALA A 6 2.92 11.81 -2.49
N GLY A 7 2.89 12.46 -1.32
CA GLY A 7 2.34 11.88 -0.11
C GLY A 7 0.81 11.79 -0.17
N ASP A 8 0.22 12.88 -0.63
CA ASP A 8 -1.19 13.03 -0.98
C ASP A 8 -1.66 11.86 -1.87
N ASP A 9 -1.08 11.70 -3.05
CA ASP A 9 -1.46 10.67 -4.02
C ASP A 9 -1.31 9.24 -3.48
N ILE A 10 -0.26 8.94 -2.71
CA ILE A 10 -0.07 7.63 -2.09
C ILE A 10 -1.17 7.33 -1.06
N TRP A 11 -1.55 8.31 -0.24
CA TRP A 11 -2.62 8.12 0.74
C TRP A 11 -3.97 7.88 0.08
N TRP A 12 -4.30 8.64 -0.97
CA TRP A 12 -5.51 8.39 -1.76
C TRP A 12 -5.47 7.02 -2.45
N SER A 13 -4.33 6.62 -2.98
CA SER A 13 -4.15 5.30 -3.59
C SER A 13 -4.41 4.16 -2.59
N ARG A 14 -3.90 4.29 -1.35
CA ARG A 14 -4.12 3.33 -0.25
C ARG A 14 -5.60 3.25 0.14
N TYR A 15 -6.27 4.40 0.24
CA TYR A 15 -7.71 4.43 0.50
C TYR A 15 -8.49 3.71 -0.60
N ILE A 16 -8.21 4.02 -1.87
CA ILE A 16 -8.92 3.43 -3.01
C ILE A 16 -8.76 1.91 -3.04
N ILE A 17 -7.54 1.38 -2.85
CA ILE A 17 -7.32 -0.07 -2.86
C ILE A 17 -8.05 -0.75 -1.70
N GLU A 18 -8.06 -0.17 -0.50
CA GLU A 18 -8.81 -0.70 0.64
C GLU A 18 -10.32 -0.77 0.34
N ARG A 19 -10.89 0.31 -0.23
CA ARG A 19 -12.30 0.35 -0.66
C ARG A 19 -12.63 -0.70 -1.71
N ILE A 20 -11.76 -0.91 -2.70
CA ILE A 20 -11.95 -1.94 -3.73
C ILE A 20 -11.89 -3.33 -3.10
N THR A 21 -10.92 -3.59 -2.21
CA THR A 21 -10.79 -4.89 -1.55
C THR A 21 -11.98 -5.21 -0.66
N GLU A 22 -12.54 -4.19 0.03
CA GLU A 22 -13.78 -4.33 0.79
C GLU A 22 -14.96 -4.76 -0.09
N GLN A 23 -15.12 -4.14 -1.27
CA GLN A 23 -16.22 -4.45 -2.19
C GLN A 23 -16.22 -5.90 -2.68
N VAL A 24 -15.04 -6.52 -2.79
CA VAL A 24 -14.88 -7.90 -3.23
C VAL A 24 -14.66 -8.88 -2.07
N GLY A 25 -14.75 -8.41 -0.82
CA GLY A 25 -14.66 -9.25 0.37
C GLY A 25 -13.27 -9.82 0.66
N VAL A 26 -12.21 -9.13 0.27
CA VAL A 26 -10.82 -9.50 0.57
C VAL A 26 -10.14 -8.47 1.47
N VAL A 27 -9.07 -8.88 2.14
CA VAL A 27 -8.26 -8.00 2.99
C VAL A 27 -6.94 -7.68 2.30
N VAL A 28 -6.59 -6.40 2.23
CA VAL A 28 -5.27 -5.92 1.83
C VAL A 28 -4.46 -5.56 3.09
N THR A 29 -3.16 -5.80 3.08
CA THR A 29 -2.25 -5.45 4.19
C THR A 29 -1.01 -4.74 3.66
N LEU A 30 -0.55 -3.75 4.43
CA LEU A 30 0.73 -3.06 4.23
C LEU A 30 1.79 -3.50 5.23
N ASP A 31 1.55 -4.62 5.92
CA ASP A 31 2.55 -5.27 6.77
C ASP A 31 3.80 -5.60 5.93
N PRO A 32 5.01 -5.25 6.38
CA PRO A 32 6.24 -5.50 5.64
C PRO A 32 6.55 -7.00 5.45
N LYS A 33 5.94 -7.89 6.24
CA LYS A 33 6.13 -9.34 6.21
C LYS A 33 4.84 -10.08 6.64
N PRO A 34 3.82 -10.13 5.77
CA PRO A 34 2.53 -10.72 6.14
C PRO A 34 2.55 -12.25 6.27
N ILE A 35 3.56 -12.91 5.68
CA ILE A 35 3.72 -14.37 5.72
C ILE A 35 5.12 -14.68 6.28
N GLU A 36 5.16 -15.48 7.34
CA GLU A 36 6.41 -15.94 7.97
C GLU A 36 7.19 -16.91 7.06
N GLY A 37 8.49 -17.07 7.34
CA GLY A 37 9.38 -17.98 6.63
C GLY A 37 10.01 -17.38 5.37
N ASP A 38 10.39 -18.26 4.44
CA ASP A 38 11.11 -17.94 3.20
C ASP A 38 10.17 -17.44 2.09
N TRP A 39 9.37 -16.44 2.44
CA TRP A 39 8.53 -15.67 1.52
C TRP A 39 9.07 -14.26 1.41
N ASN A 40 8.89 -13.59 0.27
CA ASN A 40 9.33 -12.21 0.13
C ASN A 40 8.54 -11.27 1.05
N GLY A 41 9.19 -10.18 1.49
CA GLY A 41 8.52 -9.06 2.17
C GLY A 41 7.93 -8.04 1.21
N ALA A 42 7.19 -7.07 1.75
CA ALA A 42 6.65 -5.92 1.03
C ALA A 42 7.40 -4.63 1.42
N GLY A 43 7.78 -3.83 0.43
CA GLY A 43 8.50 -2.57 0.62
C GLY A 43 7.84 -1.40 -0.10
N CYS A 44 8.26 -0.17 0.23
CA CYS A 44 7.79 1.07 -0.39
C CYS A 44 9.00 1.88 -0.86
N HIS A 45 9.70 1.38 -1.89
CA HIS A 45 10.87 2.07 -2.44
C HIS A 45 10.50 3.46 -2.95
N THR A 46 11.31 4.47 -2.59
CA THR A 46 11.08 5.88 -2.92
C THR A 46 12.26 6.40 -3.73
N ASN A 47 11.99 6.95 -4.91
CA ASN A 47 12.97 7.66 -5.74
C ASN A 47 12.98 9.16 -5.37
N TYR A 48 14.03 9.88 -5.79
CA TYR A 48 14.16 11.34 -5.65
C TYR A 48 14.75 11.97 -6.91
#